data_AF-A0A6J4UJV4-F1
#
_entry.id   AF-A0A6J4UJV4-F1
#
_cell.length_a   1.000
_cell.length_b   1.000
_cell.length_c   1.000
_cell.angle_alpha   90.00
_cell.angle_beta   90.00
_cell.angle_gamma   90.00
#
_symmetry.space_group_name_H-M   'P 1'
#
loop_
_entity.id
_entity.type
_entity.pdbx_description
1 polymer ?
#
loop_
_entity_poly.entity_id
_entity_poly.type
_entity_poly.pdbx_seq_one_letter_code
_entity_poly.pdbx_strand_id
1 'polypeptide(L)'
;MRLYLGGPMFVAAEVRYNLWLASVLREHGFEVYCPNESEPINDKTRTDITPRKIYDADLTALEASNVYICQVSEDSGTNWEAGYMDCLSKRVDPARYLGVIGLATDIRLETAPDPARAGVDNMAFYINGFIVGGMQSSLGIVRTEEQLIERLVELRDRLG
;
A
#
# COMPACT_ATOMS: atom_id res chain seq x y z
N MET A 1 1.78 6.96 -15.05
CA MET A 1 2.01 5.78 -14.19
C MET A 1 0.77 5.54 -13.38
N ARG A 2 0.31 4.28 -13.30
CA ARG A 2 -0.88 3.86 -12.56
C ARG A 2 -0.51 3.32 -11.18
N LEU A 3 -1.20 3.78 -10.16
CA LEU A 3 -0.97 3.45 -8.77
C LEU A 3 -2.21 2.78 -8.19
N TYR A 4 -2.02 1.71 -7.44
CA TYR A 4 -3.04 1.20 -6.52
C TYR A 4 -2.70 1.69 -5.11
N LEU A 5 -3.62 2.41 -4.47
CA LEU A 5 -3.47 2.88 -3.10
C LEU A 5 -4.16 1.92 -2.11
N GLY A 6 -3.38 1.02 -1.54
CA GLY A 6 -3.79 0.10 -0.48
C GLY A 6 -3.60 0.70 0.92
N GLY A 7 -4.46 0.26 1.82
CA GLY A 7 -4.43 0.62 3.22
C GLY A 7 -5.75 0.27 3.90
N PRO A 8 -5.78 0.25 5.25
CA PRO A 8 -7.01 0.10 6.01
C PRO A 8 -8.07 1.10 5.53
N MET A 9 -9.35 0.70 5.56
CA MET A 9 -10.46 1.53 5.11
C MET A 9 -11.73 1.32 5.93
N PHE A 10 -11.56 0.89 7.18
CA PHE A 10 -12.63 0.43 8.06
C PHE A 10 -13.26 1.57 8.86
N VAL A 11 -12.48 2.60 9.17
CA VAL A 11 -12.93 3.76 9.97
C VAL A 11 -12.80 5.09 9.23
N ALA A 12 -13.56 6.09 9.67
CA ALA A 12 -13.61 7.40 9.02
C ALA A 12 -12.24 8.10 8.93
N ALA A 13 -11.34 7.88 9.89
CA ALA A 13 -9.99 8.44 9.84
C ALA A 13 -9.18 7.88 8.66
N GLU A 14 -9.20 6.56 8.48
CA GLU A 14 -8.54 5.84 7.40
C GLU A 14 -9.12 6.24 6.04
N VAL A 15 -10.45 6.23 5.91
CA VAL A 15 -11.14 6.64 4.68
C VAL A 15 -10.75 8.07 4.27
N ARG A 16 -10.76 9.02 5.21
CA ARG A 16 -10.40 10.41 4.93
C ARG A 16 -8.94 10.54 4.51
N TYR A 17 -8.04 9.81 5.17
CA TYR A 17 -6.62 9.81 4.84
C TYR A 17 -6.37 9.24 3.44
N ASN A 18 -6.98 8.10 3.10
CA ASN A 18 -6.84 7.47 1.79
C ASN A 18 -7.35 8.37 0.66
N LEU A 19 -8.52 9.00 0.84
CA LEU A 19 -9.10 9.90 -0.15
C LEU A 19 -8.25 11.17 -0.34
N TRP A 20 -7.73 11.73 0.75
CA TRP A 20 -6.81 12.87 0.68
C TRP A 20 -5.51 12.49 -0.05
N LEU A 21 -4.87 11.39 0.34
CA LEU A 21 -3.61 10.94 -0.28
C LEU A 21 -3.81 10.61 -1.77
N ALA A 22 -4.93 10.00 -2.14
CA ALA A 22 -5.28 9.77 -3.54
C ALA A 22 -5.39 11.09 -4.33
N SER A 23 -6.01 12.14 -3.75
CA SER A 23 -6.07 13.47 -4.35
C SER A 23 -4.68 14.07 -4.55
N VAL A 24 -3.84 14.06 -3.51
CA VAL A 24 -2.46 14.57 -3.57
C VAL A 24 -1.67 13.87 -4.66
N LEU A 25 -1.71 12.54 -4.73
CA LEU A 25 -1.01 11.78 -5.76
C LEU A 25 -1.51 12.14 -7.18
N ARG A 26 -2.82 12.38 -7.36
CA ARG A 26 -3.37 12.84 -8.64
C ARG A 26 -2.91 14.24 -9.02
N GLU A 27 -2.77 15.16 -8.06
CA GLU A 27 -2.21 16.50 -8.27
C GLU A 27 -0.75 16.44 -8.78
N HIS A 28 -0.01 15.38 -8.41
CA HIS A 28 1.34 15.09 -8.93
C HIS A 28 1.36 14.35 -10.28
N GLY A 29 0.20 14.17 -10.93
CA GLY A 29 0.08 13.60 -12.27
C GLY A 29 0.05 12.08 -12.32
N PHE A 30 -0.24 11.41 -11.22
CA PHE A 30 -0.44 9.96 -11.19
C PHE A 30 -1.90 9.58 -11.46
N GLU A 31 -2.11 8.44 -12.12
CA GLU A 31 -3.44 7.81 -12.21
C GLU A 31 -3.59 6.88 -11.00
N VAL A 32 -4.53 7.17 -10.10
CA VAL A 32 -4.64 6.49 -8.80
C VAL A 32 -5.96 5.75 -8.69
N TYR A 33 -5.89 4.44 -8.43
CA TYR A 33 -6.99 3.64 -7.95
C TYR A 33 -7.02 3.67 -6.42
N CYS A 34 -8.15 4.06 -5.84
CA CYS A 34 -8.39 4.07 -4.39
C CYS A 34 -9.62 3.21 -4.09
N PRO A 35 -9.50 2.10 -3.33
CA PRO A 35 -10.63 1.21 -3.00
C PRO A 35 -11.83 1.94 -2.37
N ASN A 36 -11.57 3.04 -1.64
CA ASN A 36 -12.60 3.88 -1.03
C ASN A 36 -13.59 4.50 -2.04
N GLU A 37 -13.21 4.62 -3.30
CA GLU A 37 -14.03 5.20 -4.37
C GLU A 37 -14.70 4.11 -5.24
N SER A 38 -14.48 2.83 -4.93
CA SER A 38 -14.95 1.70 -5.73
C SER A 38 -16.44 1.41 -5.50
N GLU A 39 -17.30 2.25 -6.07
CA GLU A 39 -18.77 2.16 -6.00
C GLU A 39 -19.32 0.75 -6.36
N PRO A 40 -18.86 0.02 -7.40
CA PRO A 40 -19.49 -1.24 -7.81
C PRO A 40 -19.42 -2.37 -6.78
N ILE A 41 -18.45 -2.34 -5.86
CA ILE A 41 -18.26 -3.37 -4.81
C ILE A 41 -18.51 -2.82 -3.40
N ASN A 42 -18.43 -1.50 -3.21
CA ASN A 42 -18.68 -0.86 -1.91
C ASN A 42 -20.11 -0.29 -1.75
N ASP A 43 -20.95 -0.36 -2.78
CA ASP A 43 -22.38 -0.04 -2.67
C ASP A 43 -23.08 -0.93 -1.63
N LYS A 44 -23.39 -0.34 -0.48
CA LYS A 44 -24.03 -1.03 0.65
C LYS A 44 -25.52 -1.32 0.43
N THR A 45 -26.11 -0.82 -0.66
CA THR A 45 -27.49 -1.15 -1.03
C THR A 45 -27.59 -2.48 -1.79
N ARG A 46 -26.45 -3.00 -2.28
CA ARG A 46 -26.39 -4.27 -2.99
C ARG A 46 -26.27 -5.46 -2.05
N THR A 47 -27.08 -6.47 -2.32
CA THR A 47 -27.11 -7.74 -1.57
C THR A 47 -26.38 -8.88 -2.27
N ASP A 48 -25.94 -8.68 -3.51
CA ASP A 48 -25.28 -9.69 -4.34
C ASP A 48 -23.74 -9.62 -4.28
N ILE A 49 -23.18 -8.71 -3.47
CA ILE A 49 -21.74 -8.59 -3.24
C ILE A 49 -21.26 -9.78 -2.41
N THR A 50 -20.25 -10.49 -2.93
CA THR A 50 -19.62 -11.64 -2.25
C THR A 50 -18.13 -11.39 -2.08
N PRO A 51 -17.46 -12.07 -1.13
CA PRO A 51 -16.00 -11.98 -0.98
C PRO A 51 -15.24 -12.28 -2.28
N ARG A 52 -15.75 -13.21 -3.11
CA ARG A 52 -15.15 -13.53 -4.41
C ARG A 52 -15.22 -12.36 -5.40
N LYS A 53 -16.35 -11.65 -5.45
CA LYS A 53 -16.50 -10.45 -6.31
C LYS A 53 -15.57 -9.33 -5.89
N ILE A 54 -15.40 -9.14 -4.58
CA ILE A 54 -14.44 -8.16 -4.03
C ILE A 54 -13.03 -8.55 -4.46
N TYR A 55 -12.62 -9.79 -4.19
CA TYR A 55 -11.32 -10.32 -4.59
C TYR A 55 -11.02 -10.15 -6.08
N ASP A 56 -11.95 -10.54 -6.97
CA ASP A 56 -11.75 -10.43 -8.42
C ASP A 56 -11.65 -8.95 -8.87
N ALA A 57 -12.37 -8.03 -8.21
CA ALA A 57 -12.30 -6.61 -8.50
C ALA A 57 -10.96 -5.99 -8.05
N ASP A 58 -10.50 -6.32 -6.84
CA ASP A 58 -9.21 -5.83 -6.32
C ASP A 58 -8.03 -6.37 -7.14
N LEU A 59 -8.08 -7.65 -7.55
CA LEU A 59 -7.11 -8.23 -8.48
C LEU A 59 -7.07 -7.47 -9.81
N THR A 60 -8.24 -7.19 -10.39
CA THR A 60 -8.32 -6.46 -11.66
C THR A 60 -7.66 -5.08 -11.56
N ALA A 61 -7.89 -4.38 -10.44
CA ALA A 61 -7.30 -3.07 -10.20
C ALA A 61 -5.78 -3.14 -9.94
N LEU A 62 -5.30 -4.15 -9.20
CA LEU A 62 -3.87 -4.39 -8.99
C LEU A 62 -3.16 -4.68 -10.32
N GLU A 63 -3.73 -5.56 -11.15
CA GLU A 63 -3.17 -5.93 -12.45
C GLU A 63 -3.17 -4.77 -13.45
N ALA A 64 -4.09 -3.81 -13.30
CA ALA A 64 -4.12 -2.59 -14.09
C ALA A 64 -3.07 -1.54 -13.66
N SER A 65 -2.41 -1.73 -12.50
CA SER A 65 -1.48 -0.78 -11.89
C SER A 65 -0.02 -1.12 -12.17
N ASN A 66 0.85 -0.11 -12.11
CA ASN A 66 2.30 -0.29 -12.22
C ASN A 66 2.95 -0.46 -10.85
N VAL A 67 2.48 0.28 -9.85
CA VAL A 67 2.99 0.29 -8.48
C VAL A 67 1.83 0.08 -7.52
N TYR A 68 2.05 -0.75 -6.51
CA TYR A 68 1.20 -0.82 -5.33
C TYR A 68 1.82 0.03 -4.20
N ILE A 69 1.01 0.91 -3.62
CA ILE A 69 1.37 1.68 -2.44
C ILE A 69 0.56 1.11 -1.31
N CYS A 70 1.19 0.79 -0.18
CA CYS A 70 0.47 0.33 1.00
C CYS A 70 0.87 1.10 2.24
N GLN A 71 -0.12 1.50 3.03
CA GLN A 71 0.12 1.86 4.42
C GLN A 71 0.59 0.62 5.19
N VAL A 72 1.79 0.70 5.76
CA VAL A 72 2.38 -0.41 6.51
C VAL A 72 1.58 -0.59 7.80
N SER A 73 0.78 -1.66 7.85
CA SER A 73 -0.17 -1.94 8.93
C SER A 73 -0.43 -3.44 9.05
N GLU A 74 -1.17 -3.84 10.09
CA GLU A 74 -1.60 -5.23 10.31
C GLU A 74 -2.85 -5.59 9.49
N ASP A 75 -3.30 -4.74 8.56
CA ASP A 75 -4.43 -5.08 7.70
C ASP A 75 -4.09 -6.24 6.77
N SER A 76 -4.80 -7.36 6.96
CA SER A 76 -4.61 -8.57 6.16
C SER A 76 -4.91 -8.36 4.68
N GLY A 77 -5.84 -7.47 4.32
CA GLY A 77 -6.18 -7.16 2.92
C GLY A 77 -4.99 -6.50 2.23
N THR A 78 -4.53 -5.38 2.79
CA THR A 78 -3.34 -4.65 2.35
C THR A 78 -2.11 -5.56 2.23
N ASN A 79 -1.89 -6.43 3.22
CA ASN A 79 -0.75 -7.37 3.22
C ASN A 79 -0.87 -8.46 2.12
N TRP A 80 -2.09 -8.92 1.82
CA TRP A 80 -2.33 -9.88 0.73
C TRP A 80 -2.05 -9.25 -0.64
N GLU A 81 -2.52 -8.02 -0.84
CA GLU A 81 -2.30 -7.24 -2.06
C GLU A 81 -0.80 -6.96 -2.30
N ALA A 82 -0.06 -6.63 -1.23
CA ALA A 82 1.40 -6.46 -1.29
C ALA A 82 2.11 -7.73 -1.80
N GLY A 83 1.74 -8.90 -1.25
CA GLY A 83 2.29 -10.18 -1.69
C GLY A 83 1.95 -10.51 -3.14
N TYR A 84 0.74 -10.15 -3.58
CA TYR A 84 0.33 -10.34 -4.98
C TYR A 84 1.16 -9.45 -5.93
N MET A 85 1.30 -8.16 -5.63
CA MET A 85 2.11 -7.25 -6.45
C MET A 85 3.60 -7.62 -6.45
N ASP A 86 4.13 -8.15 -5.33
CA ASP A 86 5.49 -8.70 -5.30
C ASP A 86 5.67 -9.86 -6.29
N CYS A 87 4.70 -10.77 -6.36
CA CYS A 87 4.70 -11.85 -7.34
C CYS A 87 4.61 -11.31 -8.78
N LEU A 88 3.70 -10.37 -9.03
CA LEU A 88 3.55 -9.74 -10.36
C LEU A 88 4.87 -9.12 -10.84
N SER A 89 5.54 -8.35 -9.98
CA SER A 89 6.78 -7.63 -10.30
C SER A 89 8.02 -8.51 -10.43
N LYS A 90 8.06 -9.67 -9.79
CA LYS A 90 9.25 -10.56 -9.84
C LYS A 90 9.09 -11.77 -10.74
N ARG A 91 7.86 -12.26 -10.92
CA ARG A 91 7.60 -13.59 -11.51
C ARG A 91 6.72 -13.55 -12.74
N VAL A 92 5.94 -12.49 -12.95
CA VAL A 92 4.97 -12.41 -14.06
C VAL A 92 5.45 -11.48 -15.15
N ASP A 93 5.56 -10.18 -14.87
CA ASP A 93 6.02 -9.18 -15.86
C ASP A 93 6.72 -8.01 -15.16
N PRO A 94 8.04 -8.13 -14.91
CA PRO A 94 8.83 -7.09 -14.24
C PRO A 94 8.95 -5.78 -15.04
N ALA A 95 8.63 -5.78 -16.33
CA ALA A 95 8.65 -4.56 -17.14
C ALA A 95 7.37 -3.73 -16.95
N ARG A 96 6.26 -4.40 -16.62
CA ARG A 96 4.96 -3.76 -16.36
C ARG A 96 4.74 -3.41 -14.89
N TYR A 97 5.07 -4.36 -14.01
CA TYR A 97 4.83 -4.28 -12.58
C TYR A 97 6.13 -3.95 -11.87
N LEU A 98 6.21 -2.76 -11.28
CA LEU A 98 7.45 -2.25 -10.71
C LEU A 98 7.64 -2.70 -9.26
N GLY A 99 6.53 -2.99 -8.55
CA GLY A 99 6.56 -3.53 -7.21
C GLY A 99 5.76 -2.70 -6.19
N VAL A 100 6.23 -2.76 -4.94
CA VAL A 100 5.53 -2.28 -3.75
C VAL A 100 6.34 -1.19 -3.05
N ILE A 101 5.68 -0.08 -2.72
CA ILE A 101 6.20 0.95 -1.81
C ILE A 101 5.37 0.91 -0.52
N GLY A 102 6.02 0.65 0.61
CA GLY A 102 5.40 0.80 1.93
C GLY A 102 5.45 2.25 2.41
N LEU A 103 4.35 2.78 2.94
CA LEU A 103 4.27 4.06 3.65
C LEU A 103 4.10 3.78 5.15
N ALA A 104 5.14 4.05 5.94
CA ALA A 104 5.20 3.74 7.37
C ALA A 104 5.24 5.03 8.21
N THR A 105 4.07 5.58 8.50
CA THR A 105 3.88 6.86 9.22
C THR A 105 3.74 6.69 10.74
N ASP A 106 3.81 5.48 11.26
CA ASP A 106 3.77 5.24 12.71
C ASP A 106 5.04 5.78 13.37
N ILE A 107 4.88 6.88 14.10
CA ILE A 107 5.97 7.59 14.79
C ILE A 107 6.73 6.69 15.78
N ARG A 108 6.13 5.58 16.25
CA ARG A 108 6.79 4.65 17.18
C ARG A 108 7.94 3.91 16.53
N LEU A 109 7.96 3.79 15.20
CA LEU A 109 9.05 3.19 14.43
C LEU A 109 10.37 3.96 14.54
N GLU A 110 10.34 5.20 15.03
CA GLU A 110 11.54 5.99 15.30
C GLU A 110 12.18 5.68 16.66
N THR A 111 11.47 4.96 17.53
CA THR A 111 11.98 4.62 18.86
C THR A 111 13.15 3.64 18.75
N ALA A 112 14.34 4.09 19.15
CA ALA A 112 15.49 3.19 19.28
C ALA A 112 15.21 2.16 20.40
N PRO A 113 15.27 0.84 20.11
CA PRO A 113 15.03 -0.17 21.12
C PRO A 113 16.19 -0.22 22.12
N ASP A 114 15.87 -0.44 23.40
CA ASP A 114 16.88 -0.68 24.44
C ASP A 114 17.31 -2.16 24.37
N PRO A 115 18.57 -2.48 24.01
CA PRO A 115 19.02 -3.86 23.88
C PRO A 115 19.07 -4.60 25.22
N ALA A 116 18.97 -3.91 26.36
CA ALA A 116 18.90 -4.53 27.68
C ALA A 116 17.46 -4.90 28.10
N ARG A 117 16.44 -4.54 27.31
CA ARG A 117 15.03 -4.82 27.61
C ARG A 117 14.42 -5.80 26.61
N ALA A 118 13.35 -6.48 27.03
CA ALA A 118 12.61 -7.42 26.19
C ALA A 118 11.10 -7.33 26.44
N GLY A 119 10.31 -7.91 25.54
CA GLY A 119 8.85 -7.95 25.65
C GLY A 119 8.24 -6.55 25.66
N VAL A 120 7.24 -6.35 26.52
CA VAL A 120 6.51 -5.07 26.63
C VAL A 120 7.35 -3.91 27.18
N ASP A 121 8.47 -4.21 27.86
CA ASP A 121 9.38 -3.20 28.39
C ASP A 121 10.39 -2.71 27.35
N ASN A 122 10.50 -3.42 26.22
CA ASN A 122 11.24 -2.96 25.04
C ASN A 122 10.27 -2.23 24.10
N MET A 123 10.48 -0.92 23.95
CA MET A 123 9.66 -0.06 23.08
C MET A 123 9.89 -0.32 21.57
N ALA A 124 10.59 -1.41 21.21
CA ALA A 124 10.66 -1.91 19.84
C ALA A 124 9.25 -2.17 19.31
N PHE A 125 8.74 -1.27 18.46
CA PHE A 125 7.50 -1.54 17.75
C PHE A 125 7.70 -2.68 16.75
N TYR A 126 6.78 -3.63 16.73
CA TYR A 126 6.84 -4.79 15.86
C TYR A 126 5.95 -4.62 14.64
N ILE A 127 6.49 -4.93 13.47
CA ILE A 127 5.75 -5.18 12.22
C ILE A 127 6.21 -6.54 11.71
N ASN A 128 5.31 -7.30 11.09
CA ASN A 128 5.63 -8.59 10.52
C ASN A 128 6.87 -8.53 9.59
N GLY A 129 7.92 -9.28 9.94
CA GLY A 129 9.19 -9.26 9.22
C GLY A 129 9.12 -9.79 7.77
N PHE A 130 8.17 -10.68 7.46
CA PHE A 130 7.96 -11.16 6.09
C PHE A 130 7.42 -10.04 5.19
N ILE A 131 6.49 -9.24 5.72
CA ILE A 131 5.92 -8.08 5.04
C ILE A 131 7.00 -7.01 4.82
N VAL A 132 7.73 -6.65 5.88
CA VAL A 132 8.81 -5.66 5.80
C VAL A 132 9.90 -6.08 4.83
N GLY A 133 10.37 -7.34 4.93
CA GLY A 133 11.40 -7.87 4.04
C GLY A 133 10.95 -7.91 2.58
N GLY A 134 9.68 -8.24 2.33
CA GLY A 134 9.06 -8.19 1.00
C GLY A 134 9.18 -6.79 0.39
N MET A 135 8.72 -5.77 1.10
CA MET A 135 8.77 -4.37 0.65
C MET A 135 10.21 -3.87 0.45
N GLN A 136 11.12 -4.21 1.37
CA GLN A 136 12.55 -3.87 1.25
C GLN A 136 13.22 -4.50 0.03
N SER A 137 12.80 -5.72 -0.34
CA SER A 137 13.27 -6.40 -1.56
C SER A 137 12.58 -5.91 -2.84
N SER A 138 11.61 -5.00 -2.72
CA SER A 138 10.83 -4.42 -3.80
C SER A 138 11.24 -2.95 -4.00
N LEU A 139 10.32 -1.98 -3.96
CA LEU A 139 10.63 -0.56 -4.16
C LEU A 139 11.00 0.19 -2.87
N GLY A 140 10.88 -0.46 -1.71
CA GLY A 140 11.28 0.03 -0.40
C GLY A 140 10.14 0.49 0.50
N ILE A 141 10.51 1.13 1.61
CA ILE A 141 9.59 1.70 2.60
C ILE A 141 10.00 3.15 2.83
N VAL A 142 9.04 4.07 2.74
CA VAL A 142 9.18 5.49 3.06
C VAL A 142 8.39 5.83 4.32
N ARG A 143 8.72 6.95 4.97
CA ARG A 143 8.15 7.31 6.29
C ARG A 143 7.22 8.52 6.24
N THR A 144 7.22 9.26 5.14
CA THR A 144 6.34 10.42 4.94
C THR A 144 5.74 10.42 3.54
N GLU A 145 4.66 11.17 3.38
CA GLU A 145 3.98 11.37 2.11
C GLU A 145 4.86 12.10 1.10
N GLU A 146 5.70 13.05 1.55
CA GLU A 146 6.66 13.74 0.68
C GLU A 146 7.68 12.75 0.12
N GLN A 147 8.24 11.87 0.95
CA GLN A 147 9.18 10.83 0.52
C GLN A 147 8.51 9.85 -0.46
N LEU A 148 7.23 9.53 -0.24
CA LEU A 148 6.45 8.70 -1.17
C LEU A 148 6.34 9.38 -2.54
N ILE A 149 5.97 10.67 -2.57
CA ILE A 149 5.81 11.43 -3.80
C ILE A 149 7.14 11.56 -4.53
N GLU A 150 8.21 11.94 -3.83
CA GLU A 150 9.57 12.02 -4.40
C GLU A 150 9.96 10.68 -5.04
N ARG A 151 9.75 9.57 -4.32
CA ARG A 151 10.06 8.23 -4.80
C ARG A 151 9.28 7.85 -6.06
N LEU A 152 7.99 8.18 -6.10
CA LEU A 152 7.14 7.90 -7.27
C LEU A 152 7.52 8.75 -8.48
N VAL A 153 7.90 10.02 -8.25
CA VAL A 153 8.39 10.91 -9.31
C VAL A 153 9.69 10.38 -9.89
N GLU A 154 10.66 9.98 -9.06
CA GLU A 154 11.89 9.33 -9.51
C GLU A 154 11.61 8.10 -10.36
N LEU A 155 10.67 7.24 -9.94
CA LEU A 155 10.32 6.03 -10.67
C LEU A 155 9.66 6.35 -12.02
N ARG A 156 8.76 7.33 -12.07
CA ARG A 156 8.12 7.76 -13.31
C ARG A 156 9.12 8.33 -14.30
N ASP A 157 10.02 9.17 -13.83
CA ASP A 157 10.99 9.86 -14.68
C ASP A 157 12.05 8.89 -15.24
N ARG A 158 12.26 7.73 -14.60
CA ARG A 158 13.11 6.63 -15.12
C ARG A 158 12.45 5.77 -16.21
N LEU A 159 11.12 5.87 -16.37
CA LEU A 159 10.36 5.12 -17.38
C LEU A 159 10.05 5.95 -18.64
N GLY A 160 10.28 7.27 -18.59
CA GLY A 160 10.25 8.18 -19.73
C GLY A 160 11.61 8.29 -20.40
#